data_AF-A0A0K0F668-F1
#
_entry.id   AF-A0A0K0F668-F1
#
_cell.length_a   1.000
_cell.length_b   1.000
_cell.length_c   1.000
_cell.angle_alpha   90.00
_cell.angle_beta   90.00
_cell.angle_gamma   90.00
#
_symmetry.space_group_name_H-M   'P 1'
#
loop_
_entity.id
_entity.type
_entity.pdbx_description
1 polymer ?
#
loop_
_entity_poly.entity_id
_entity_poly.type
_entity_poly.pdbx_seq_one_letter_code
_entity_poly.pdbx_strand_id
1 'polypeptide(L)'
;MGKNFSSMIVAIFCYLYDEKKFLSIHRHLNEDYFNNHACKNENQGSTFKGLIKRFGNGRKKNFLRKWKHFIIIRHPIERFISGFTHICVHGKNYSLSKKTCFNCNENVECFITKLYDEIFLILNGRKKFAEYHLRHHFFPQSWHCQYITYKKYYKVLKYTNDNLEKFYDELMVLLKGQNIPEDKLKFISYELKNNKSIHKTQGSNEQLIVSRNLYSNTSLIDLLTRIYYEDFINFHFSLPDIL
;
A
#
# COMPACT_ATOMS: atom_id res chain seq x y z
N MET A 1 4.69 -2.05 5.35
CA MET A 1 3.41 -1.72 4.68
C MET A 1 3.69 -1.58 3.20
N GLY A 2 2.87 -2.12 2.30
CA GLY A 2 3.00 -1.82 0.85
C GLY A 2 2.63 -0.36 0.55
N LYS A 3 2.83 0.13 -0.69
CA LYS A 3 2.47 1.50 -1.13
C LYS A 3 0.95 1.72 -1.27
N ASN A 4 0.20 1.48 -0.20
CA ASN A 4 -1.24 1.71 -0.13
C ASN A 4 -1.49 2.76 0.95
N PHE A 5 -1.64 4.03 0.54
CA PHE A 5 -1.86 5.13 1.48
C PHE A 5 -0.75 5.22 2.57
N SER A 6 0.46 4.74 2.24
CA SER A 6 1.48 4.40 3.23
C SER A 6 2.12 5.60 3.92
N SER A 7 2.36 6.70 3.19
CA SER A 7 2.96 7.90 3.80
C SER A 7 1.97 8.56 4.75
N MET A 8 0.74 8.77 4.28
CA MET A 8 -0.32 9.37 5.10
C MET A 8 -0.63 8.55 6.35
N ILE A 9 -0.74 7.22 6.27
CA ILE A 9 -1.04 6.42 7.46
C ILE A 9 0.13 6.42 8.46
N VAL A 10 1.38 6.45 7.98
CA VAL A 10 2.56 6.59 8.84
C VAL A 10 2.57 7.94 9.53
N ALA A 11 2.27 9.02 8.81
CA ALA A 11 2.16 10.37 9.35
C ALA A 11 1.08 10.45 10.44
N ILE A 12 -0.12 9.91 10.17
CA ILE A 12 -1.22 9.84 11.14
C ILE A 12 -0.77 9.12 12.41
N PHE A 13 -0.13 7.95 12.27
CA PHE A 13 0.36 7.22 13.44
C PHE A 13 1.49 7.94 14.18
N CYS A 14 2.34 8.70 13.47
CA CYS A 14 3.38 9.51 14.12
C CYS A 14 2.76 10.66 14.91
N TYR A 15 1.86 11.43 14.31
CA TYR A 15 1.11 12.49 14.96
C TYR A 15 0.34 12.00 16.20
N LEU A 16 -0.30 10.83 16.11
CA LEU A 16 -1.02 10.25 17.25
C LEU A 16 -0.09 9.71 18.34
N TYR A 17 1.13 9.27 17.99
CA TYR A 17 2.11 8.73 18.92
C TYR A 17 2.84 9.83 19.69
N ASP A 18 3.33 10.85 19.00
CA ASP A 18 4.01 12.01 19.57
C ASP A 18 3.68 13.28 18.76
N GLU A 19 2.56 13.90 19.11
CA GLU A 19 2.07 15.11 18.47
C GLU A 19 3.06 16.27 18.55
N LYS A 20 3.72 16.46 19.69
CA LYS A 20 4.67 17.57 19.88
C LYS A 20 5.85 17.41 18.94
N LYS A 21 6.41 16.21 18.86
CA LYS A 21 7.50 15.90 17.95
C LYS A 21 7.07 16.04 16.50
N PHE A 22 5.91 15.49 16.13
CA PHE A 22 5.39 15.61 14.77
C PHE A 22 5.27 17.09 14.37
N LEU A 23 4.57 17.89 15.18
CA LEU A 23 4.31 19.30 14.90
C LEU A 23 5.54 20.21 14.99
N SER A 24 6.62 19.78 15.66
CA SER A 24 7.91 20.50 15.63
C SER A 24 8.67 20.36 14.31
N ILE A 25 8.33 19.35 13.49
CA ILE A 25 9.03 19.04 12.24
C ILE A 25 8.11 19.32 11.04
N HIS A 26 6.84 18.92 11.12
CA HIS A 26 5.86 18.98 10.04
C HIS A 26 4.63 19.78 10.45
N ARG A 27 4.12 20.60 9.53
CA ARG A 27 2.83 21.28 9.68
C ARG A 27 1.68 20.44 9.16
N HIS A 28 1.94 19.63 8.13
CA HIS A 28 0.94 18.83 7.43
C HIS A 28 1.32 17.34 7.37
N LEU A 29 0.32 16.46 7.33
CA LEU A 29 0.52 15.01 7.26
C LEU A 29 1.25 14.58 5.98
N ASN A 30 1.12 15.31 4.88
CA ASN A 30 1.76 14.97 3.61
C ASN A 30 3.26 15.33 3.55
N GLU A 31 3.80 16.05 4.53
CA GLU A 31 5.22 16.39 4.67
C GLU A 31 6.05 15.24 5.27
N ASP A 32 5.37 14.29 5.93
CA ASP A 32 5.97 13.09 6.52
C ASP A 32 6.02 11.94 5.50
N TYR A 33 7.08 11.93 4.69
CA TYR A 33 7.36 10.90 3.67
C TYR A 33 8.69 10.18 3.93
N PHE A 34 9.03 9.21 3.08
CA PHE A 34 10.10 8.22 3.31
C PHE A 34 11.45 8.79 3.80
N ASN A 35 11.88 9.94 3.27
CA ASN A 35 13.15 10.57 3.65
C ASN A 35 13.03 11.57 4.80
N ASN A 36 11.82 11.84 5.29
CA ASN A 36 11.49 12.93 6.20
C ASN A 36 10.61 12.45 7.37
N HIS A 37 10.80 11.20 7.82
CA HIS A 37 9.97 10.61 8.86
C HIS A 37 10.23 11.20 10.26
N ALA A 38 9.22 11.84 10.86
CA ALA A 38 9.33 12.42 12.19
C ALA A 38 9.50 11.35 13.29
N CYS A 39 8.77 10.24 13.20
CA CYS A 39 8.83 9.12 14.16
C CYS A 39 9.60 7.91 13.64
N LYS A 40 10.67 8.13 12.85
CA LYS A 40 11.42 7.05 12.21
C LYS A 40 11.90 6.04 13.27
N ASN A 41 11.56 4.76 13.08
CA ASN A 41 11.89 3.63 13.96
C ASN A 41 11.22 3.62 15.36
N GLU A 42 10.32 4.56 15.68
CA GLU A 42 9.71 4.66 17.01
C GLU A 42 8.38 3.91 17.14
N ASN A 43 7.46 4.12 16.21
CA ASN A 43 6.11 3.56 16.25
C ASN A 43 5.88 2.48 15.16
N GLN A 44 6.94 1.80 14.75
CA GLN A 44 6.93 0.86 13.62
C GLN A 44 7.44 -0.53 14.00
N GLY A 45 7.05 -1.53 13.21
CA GLY A 45 7.55 -2.91 13.32
C GLY A 45 7.35 -3.71 12.04
N SER A 46 8.21 -4.70 11.82
CA SER A 46 8.25 -5.52 10.61
C SER A 46 7.47 -6.84 10.71
N THR A 47 7.14 -7.29 11.93
CA THR A 47 6.42 -8.54 12.18
C THR A 47 5.47 -8.40 13.37
N PHE A 48 4.39 -9.19 13.40
CA PHE A 48 3.52 -9.30 14.57
C PHE A 48 4.28 -9.75 15.81
N LYS A 49 5.24 -10.68 15.69
CA LYS A 49 6.06 -11.12 16.83
C LYS A 49 6.84 -9.95 17.43
N GLY A 50 7.46 -9.12 16.58
CA GLY A 50 8.15 -7.91 17.00
C GLY A 50 7.22 -6.89 17.65
N LEU A 51 6.05 -6.63 17.02
CA LEU A 51 5.05 -5.71 17.55
C LEU A 51 4.47 -6.17 18.89
N ILE A 52 4.18 -7.46 19.06
CA ILE A 52 3.71 -8.04 20.32
C ILE A 52 4.77 -7.89 21.41
N LYS A 53 6.05 -8.09 21.09
CA LYS A 53 7.14 -7.89 22.05
C LYS A 53 7.25 -6.42 22.45
N ARG A 54 7.23 -5.51 21.48
CA ARG A 54 7.46 -4.07 21.68
C ARG A 54 6.29 -3.37 22.36
N PHE A 55 5.06 -3.64 21.93
CA PHE A 55 3.88 -2.91 22.36
C PHE A 55 2.85 -3.76 23.11
N GLY A 56 2.89 -5.08 22.93
CA GLY A 56 1.97 -6.01 23.59
C GLY A 56 2.51 -6.60 24.90
N ASN A 57 3.70 -6.19 25.36
CA ASN A 57 4.40 -6.79 26.51
C ASN A 57 4.47 -8.32 26.44
N GLY A 58 4.66 -8.87 25.24
CA GLY A 58 4.68 -10.32 24.98
C GLY A 58 3.30 -11.00 25.01
N ARG A 59 2.22 -10.31 25.39
CA ARG A 59 0.88 -10.88 25.57
C ARG A 59 0.11 -10.98 24.25
N LYS A 60 0.46 -11.97 23.42
CA LYS A 60 -0.14 -12.20 22.08
C LYS A 60 -1.67 -12.16 22.07
N LYS A 61 -2.35 -12.87 22.97
CA LYS A 61 -3.83 -12.92 23.01
C LYS A 61 -4.45 -11.55 23.29
N ASN A 62 -3.82 -10.75 24.15
CA ASN A 62 -4.27 -9.40 24.46
C ASN A 62 -4.06 -8.48 23.25
N PHE A 63 -2.85 -8.51 22.66
CA PHE A 63 -2.54 -7.74 21.45
C PHE A 63 -3.52 -8.04 20.31
N LEU A 64 -3.78 -9.31 20.00
CA LEU A 64 -4.66 -9.66 18.88
C LEU A 64 -6.15 -9.35 19.12
N ARG A 65 -6.62 -9.36 20.38
CA ARG A 65 -8.05 -9.18 20.70
C ARG A 65 -8.41 -7.75 21.09
N LYS A 66 -7.54 -7.06 21.83
CA LYS A 66 -7.83 -5.71 22.33
C LYS A 66 -7.43 -4.63 21.32
N TRP A 67 -6.34 -4.83 20.59
CA TRP A 67 -5.91 -3.86 19.60
C TRP A 67 -6.73 -4.02 18.33
N LYS A 68 -7.06 -2.90 17.68
CA LYS A 68 -7.65 -2.92 16.35
C LYS A 68 -6.54 -3.03 15.31
N HIS A 69 -6.53 -4.16 14.61
CA HIS A 69 -5.66 -4.39 13.47
C HIS A 69 -6.44 -4.07 12.20
N PHE A 70 -5.91 -3.22 11.34
CA PHE A 70 -6.48 -2.98 10.02
C PHE A 70 -5.40 -3.00 8.95
N ILE A 71 -5.83 -3.23 7.72
CA ILE A 71 -4.99 -3.23 6.54
C ILE A 71 -5.65 -2.40 5.44
N ILE A 72 -4.86 -1.56 4.78
CA ILE A 72 -5.32 -0.73 3.67
C ILE A 72 -4.99 -1.44 2.37
N ILE A 73 -6.02 -1.72 1.58
CA ILE A 73 -5.96 -2.51 0.35
C ILE A 73 -6.46 -1.66 -0.81
N ARG A 74 -5.74 -1.70 -1.93
CA ARG A 74 -6.15 -1.08 -3.20
C ARG A 74 -6.66 -2.13 -4.17
N HIS A 75 -7.48 -1.74 -5.13
CA HIS A 75 -7.83 -2.61 -6.24
C HIS A 75 -6.55 -3.08 -6.96
N PRO A 76 -6.39 -4.38 -7.27
CA PRO A 76 -5.11 -4.92 -7.76
C PRO A 76 -4.61 -4.24 -9.03
N ILE A 77 -5.49 -4.05 -10.01
CA ILE A 77 -5.15 -3.43 -11.30
C ILE A 77 -4.82 -1.94 -11.14
N GLU A 78 -5.57 -1.22 -10.32
CA GLU A 78 -5.31 0.21 -10.07
C GLU A 78 -3.95 0.40 -9.38
N ARG A 79 -3.63 -0.49 -8.43
CA ARG A 79 -2.34 -0.50 -7.74
C ARG A 79 -1.21 -0.77 -8.73
N PHE A 80 -1.37 -1.73 -9.62
CA PHE A 80 -0.41 -2.01 -10.68
C PHE A 80 -0.17 -0.76 -11.55
N ILE A 81 -1.22 -0.17 -12.11
CA ILE A 81 -1.12 1.02 -12.97
C ILE A 81 -0.41 2.16 -12.23
N SER A 82 -0.79 2.42 -10.98
CA SER A 82 -0.19 3.46 -10.14
C SER A 82 1.30 3.19 -9.88
N GLY A 83 1.66 1.93 -9.58
CA GLY A 83 3.05 1.51 -9.37
C GLY A 83 3.89 1.59 -10.65
N PHE A 84 3.36 1.12 -11.77
CA PHE A 84 4.03 1.16 -13.07
C PHE A 84 4.27 2.61 -13.50
N THR A 85 3.26 3.46 -13.43
CA THR A 85 3.40 4.89 -13.77
C THR A 85 4.48 5.56 -12.91
N HIS A 86 4.48 5.31 -11.59
CA HIS A 86 5.47 5.90 -10.69
C HIS A 86 6.89 5.39 -10.95
N ILE A 87 7.06 4.08 -11.11
CA ILE A 87 8.39 3.45 -11.16
C ILE A 87 8.96 3.43 -12.58
N CYS A 88 8.17 2.98 -13.54
CA CYS A 88 8.61 2.72 -14.91
C CYS A 88 8.53 3.95 -15.81
N VAL A 89 7.55 4.83 -15.60
CA VAL A 89 7.37 6.05 -16.42
C VAL A 89 8.08 7.24 -15.79
N HIS A 90 7.64 7.70 -14.61
CA HIS A 90 8.24 8.86 -13.94
C HIS A 90 9.65 8.55 -13.41
N GLY A 91 9.84 7.32 -12.94
CA GLY A 91 11.10 6.86 -12.37
C GLY A 91 12.18 6.51 -13.38
N LYS A 92 11.92 6.59 -14.70
CA LYS A 92 12.78 6.01 -15.75
C LYS A 92 14.24 6.46 -15.73
N ASN A 93 14.54 7.63 -15.18
CA ASN A 93 15.92 8.15 -15.10
C ASN A 93 16.68 7.70 -13.84
N TYR A 94 16.01 7.08 -12.87
CA TYR A 94 16.63 6.61 -11.63
C TYR A 94 17.05 5.14 -11.73
N SER A 95 18.30 4.83 -11.35
CA SER A 95 18.88 3.49 -11.45
C SER A 95 18.04 2.41 -10.73
N LEU A 96 17.60 2.69 -9.50
CA LEU A 96 16.75 1.78 -8.73
C LEU A 96 15.42 1.48 -9.44
N SER A 97 14.82 2.51 -10.06
CA SER A 97 13.58 2.38 -10.80
C SER A 97 13.77 1.59 -12.10
N LYS A 98 14.85 1.83 -12.85
CA LYS A 98 15.20 1.00 -14.03
C LYS A 98 15.33 -0.47 -13.69
N LYS A 99 16.06 -0.80 -12.61
CA LYS A 99 16.20 -2.18 -12.12
C LYS A 99 14.85 -2.77 -11.70
N THR A 100 14.05 -2.00 -10.95
CA THR A 100 12.71 -2.43 -10.52
C THR A 100 11.78 -2.65 -11.71
N CYS A 101 11.93 -1.85 -12.77
CA CYS A 101 11.17 -1.95 -14.00
C CYS A 101 11.70 -3.03 -14.96
N PHE A 102 12.63 -3.89 -14.54
CA PHE A 102 13.28 -4.89 -15.41
C PHE A 102 13.90 -4.31 -16.70
N ASN A 103 14.27 -3.03 -16.69
CA ASN A 103 14.69 -2.27 -17.87
C ASN A 103 13.65 -2.20 -19.02
N CYS A 104 12.38 -2.47 -18.74
CA CYS A 104 11.29 -2.38 -19.72
C CYS A 104 10.89 -0.94 -20.08
N ASN A 105 11.35 0.06 -19.31
CA ASN A 105 10.92 1.46 -19.44
C ASN A 105 9.38 1.54 -19.45
N GLU A 106 8.78 2.21 -20.43
CA GLU A 106 7.33 2.44 -20.49
C GLU A 106 6.56 1.26 -21.13
N ASN A 107 7.23 0.15 -21.47
CA ASN A 107 6.60 -1.02 -22.06
C ASN A 107 5.89 -1.90 -20.99
N VAL A 108 4.56 -1.81 -20.95
CA VAL A 108 3.69 -2.51 -20.00
C VAL A 108 3.74 -4.04 -20.18
N GLU A 109 3.70 -4.52 -21.43
CA GLU A 109 3.75 -5.95 -21.74
C GLU A 109 5.06 -6.60 -21.29
N CYS A 110 6.20 -5.97 -21.62
CA CYS A 110 7.52 -6.41 -21.16
C CYS A 110 7.53 -6.56 -19.64
N PHE A 111 7.02 -5.57 -18.92
CA PHE A 111 7.05 -5.57 -17.46
C PHE A 111 6.15 -6.66 -16.86
N ILE A 112 4.92 -6.81 -17.35
CA ILE A 112 3.97 -7.81 -16.84
C ILE A 112 4.53 -9.22 -17.04
N THR A 113 5.07 -9.52 -18.22
CA THR A 113 5.66 -10.83 -18.51
C THR A 113 6.83 -11.13 -17.59
N LYS A 114 7.74 -10.16 -17.39
CA LYS A 114 8.88 -10.33 -16.47
C LYS A 114 8.46 -10.43 -15.01
N LEU A 115 7.42 -9.70 -14.59
CA LEU A 115 6.86 -9.82 -13.25
C LEU A 115 6.24 -11.19 -13.02
N TYR A 116 5.52 -11.73 -14.00
CA TYR A 116 4.96 -13.08 -13.95
C TYR A 116 6.06 -14.13 -13.81
N ASP A 117 7.10 -14.07 -14.65
CA ASP A 117 8.25 -14.97 -14.60
C ASP A 117 8.95 -14.93 -13.24
N GLU A 118 9.21 -13.72 -12.72
CA GLU A 118 9.85 -13.51 -11.42
C GLU A 118 9.02 -14.13 -10.28
N ILE A 119 7.70 -13.97 -10.30
CA ILE A 119 6.79 -14.57 -9.33
C ILE A 119 6.76 -16.09 -9.46
N PHE A 120 6.69 -16.61 -10.69
CA PHE A 120 6.68 -18.04 -10.95
C PHE A 120 7.97 -18.72 -10.45
N LEU A 121 9.13 -18.12 -10.67
CA LEU A 121 10.41 -18.59 -10.15
C LEU A 121 10.46 -18.63 -8.62
N ILE A 122 9.76 -17.72 -7.94
CA ILE A 122 9.67 -17.73 -6.49
C ILE A 122 8.75 -18.85 -6.01
N LEU A 123 7.57 -18.99 -6.63
CA LEU A 123 6.58 -20.00 -6.26
C LEU A 123 7.06 -21.43 -6.50
N ASN A 124 7.86 -21.67 -7.55
CA ASN A 124 8.41 -22.99 -7.84
C ASN A 124 9.74 -23.29 -7.13
N GLY A 125 10.20 -22.41 -6.22
CA GLY A 125 11.40 -22.59 -5.43
C GLY A 125 12.73 -22.38 -6.16
N ARG A 126 12.72 -21.99 -7.44
CA ARG A 126 13.95 -21.70 -8.21
C ARG A 126 14.59 -20.36 -7.82
N LYS A 127 13.84 -19.47 -7.15
CA LYS A 127 14.32 -18.22 -6.58
C LYS A 127 13.81 -18.03 -5.16
N LYS A 128 14.72 -17.68 -4.24
CA LYS A 128 14.36 -17.52 -2.81
C LYS A 128 13.54 -16.26 -2.53
N PHE A 129 13.91 -15.13 -3.15
CA PHE A 129 13.21 -13.86 -2.99
C PHE A 129 13.47 -12.91 -4.15
N ALA A 130 12.50 -12.04 -4.40
CA ALA A 130 12.65 -10.87 -5.26
C ALA A 130 13.22 -9.66 -4.48
N GLU A 131 13.77 -8.72 -5.24
CA GLU A 131 14.20 -7.41 -4.75
C GLU A 131 13.10 -6.72 -3.94
N TYR A 132 13.47 -6.11 -2.80
CA TYR A 132 12.50 -5.52 -1.88
C TYR A 132 11.64 -4.45 -2.56
N HIS A 133 12.26 -3.58 -3.36
CA HIS A 133 11.55 -2.48 -4.03
C HIS A 133 10.51 -3.00 -5.02
N LEU A 134 10.81 -4.07 -5.76
CA LEU A 134 9.86 -4.75 -6.65
C LEU A 134 8.69 -5.34 -5.85
N ARG A 135 8.99 -6.14 -4.81
CA ARG A 135 7.95 -6.77 -3.97
C ARG A 135 7.01 -5.74 -3.37
N HIS A 136 7.58 -4.67 -2.81
CA HIS A 136 6.84 -3.64 -2.12
C HIS A 136 5.81 -2.89 -3.01
N HIS A 137 6.10 -2.76 -4.31
CA HIS A 137 5.25 -2.05 -5.26
C HIS A 137 4.32 -2.97 -6.06
N PHE A 138 4.79 -4.17 -6.43
CA PHE A 138 4.14 -4.97 -7.47
C PHE A 138 3.69 -6.36 -7.03
N PHE A 139 4.07 -6.86 -5.86
CA PHE A 139 3.61 -8.19 -5.42
C PHE A 139 2.22 -8.11 -4.77
N PRO A 140 1.45 -9.21 -4.73
CA PRO A 140 0.14 -9.25 -4.08
C PRO A 140 0.17 -8.70 -2.66
N GLN A 141 -0.85 -7.92 -2.29
CA GLN A 141 -0.98 -7.32 -0.98
C GLN A 141 -1.24 -8.38 0.10
N SER A 142 -1.89 -9.49 -0.26
CA SER A 142 -2.08 -10.67 0.61
C SER A 142 -0.77 -11.30 1.08
N TRP A 143 0.33 -11.08 0.35
CA TRP A 143 1.67 -11.60 0.69
C TRP A 143 2.43 -10.72 1.68
N HIS A 144 1.86 -9.57 2.05
CA HIS A 144 2.47 -8.64 2.99
C HIS A 144 1.85 -8.73 4.38
N CYS A 145 2.53 -8.14 5.36
CA CYS A 145 2.03 -7.95 6.72
C CYS A 145 1.58 -9.23 7.44
N GLN A 146 2.10 -10.40 7.05
CA GLN A 146 1.67 -11.71 7.57
C GLN A 146 0.14 -11.90 7.47
N TYR A 147 -0.48 -11.32 6.43
CA TYR A 147 -1.92 -11.26 6.29
C TYR A 147 -2.57 -12.64 6.35
N ILE A 148 -2.06 -13.62 5.61
CA ILE A 148 -2.60 -15.00 5.63
C ILE A 148 -2.69 -15.57 7.06
N THR A 149 -1.66 -15.36 7.89
CA THR A 149 -1.63 -15.85 9.27
C THR A 149 -2.63 -15.12 10.19
N TYR A 150 -2.84 -13.82 9.95
CA TYR A 150 -3.61 -12.95 10.85
C TYR A 150 -4.90 -12.40 10.24
N LYS A 151 -5.36 -12.95 9.10
CA LYS A 151 -6.49 -12.47 8.30
C LYS A 151 -7.72 -12.17 9.15
N LYS A 152 -8.08 -13.08 10.05
CA LYS A 152 -9.25 -12.95 10.93
C LYS A 152 -9.20 -11.78 11.94
N TYR A 153 -8.02 -11.22 12.18
CA TYR A 153 -7.84 -10.08 13.09
C TYR A 153 -7.85 -8.74 12.35
N TYR A 154 -7.60 -8.76 11.05
CA TYR A 154 -7.54 -7.56 10.23
C TYR A 154 -8.94 -7.10 9.81
N LYS A 155 -9.26 -5.84 10.10
CA LYS A 155 -10.29 -5.12 9.33
C LYS A 155 -9.66 -4.64 8.02
N VAL A 156 -10.28 -4.98 6.90
CA VAL A 156 -9.84 -4.50 5.58
C VAL A 156 -10.48 -3.14 5.31
N LEU A 157 -9.67 -2.15 4.95
CA LEU A 157 -10.11 -0.86 4.43
C LEU A 157 -9.74 -0.77 2.95
N LYS A 158 -10.74 -0.54 2.09
CA LYS A 158 -10.53 -0.46 0.65
C LYS A 158 -10.25 1.00 0.25
N TYR A 159 -9.03 1.27 -0.21
CA TYR A 159 -8.61 2.55 -0.78
C TYR A 159 -8.71 2.47 -2.31
N THR A 160 -9.89 2.76 -2.84
CA THR A 160 -10.20 2.75 -4.28
C THR A 160 -10.44 4.16 -4.79
N ASN A 161 -10.05 4.43 -6.03
CA ASN A 161 -10.15 5.78 -6.61
C ASN A 161 -11.60 6.28 -6.68
N ASP A 162 -12.55 5.38 -6.96
CA ASP A 162 -13.96 5.70 -7.17
C ASP A 162 -14.71 5.98 -5.87
N ASN A 163 -14.10 5.73 -4.71
CA ASN A 163 -14.77 5.92 -3.42
C ASN A 163 -13.79 6.25 -2.28
N LEU A 164 -13.01 7.33 -2.49
CA LEU A 164 -12.06 7.82 -1.50
C LEU A 164 -12.76 8.35 -0.23
N GLU A 165 -13.94 8.95 -0.36
CA GLU A 165 -14.70 9.47 0.79
C GLU A 165 -15.09 8.35 1.74
N LYS A 166 -15.64 7.23 1.24
CA LYS A 166 -15.96 6.06 2.07
C LYS A 166 -14.72 5.52 2.78
N PHE A 167 -13.57 5.48 2.11
CA PHE A 167 -12.33 5.07 2.75
C PHE A 167 -11.98 5.98 3.94
N TYR A 168 -12.06 7.30 3.75
CA TYR A 168 -11.77 8.26 4.82
C TYR A 168 -12.77 8.14 5.96
N ASP A 169 -14.06 7.97 5.67
CA ASP A 169 -15.09 7.78 6.68
C ASP A 169 -14.86 6.51 7.49
N GLU A 170 -14.57 5.38 6.83
CA GLU A 170 -14.27 4.11 7.51
C GLU A 170 -13.01 4.20 8.39
N LEU A 171 -11.99 4.94 7.94
CA LEU A 171 -10.79 5.22 8.71
C LEU A 171 -11.11 6.10 9.93
N MET A 172 -11.89 7.16 9.77
CA MET A 172 -12.29 8.04 10.86
C MET A 172 -13.14 7.32 11.90
N VAL A 173 -14.07 6.45 11.47
CA VAL A 173 -14.85 5.59 12.37
C VAL A 173 -13.94 4.66 13.18
N LEU A 174 -12.91 4.07 12.54
CA LEU A 174 -11.93 3.26 13.23
C LEU A 174 -11.15 4.03 14.28
N LEU A 175 -10.63 5.21 13.91
CA LEU A 175 -9.85 6.07 14.79
C LEU A 175 -10.69 6.55 15.98
N LYS A 176 -11.91 7.02 15.73
CA LYS A 176 -12.86 7.43 16.78
C LYS A 176 -13.16 6.30 17.76
N GLY A 177 -13.29 5.07 17.26
CA GLY A 177 -13.50 3.88 18.08
C GLY A 177 -12.31 3.50 18.98
N GLN A 178 -11.17 4.21 18.91
CA GLN A 178 -9.99 4.02 19.75
C GLN A 178 -9.79 5.12 20.80
N ASN A 179 -10.83 5.92 21.08
CA ASN A 179 -10.80 7.01 22.08
C ASN A 179 -9.72 8.07 21.80
N ILE A 180 -9.48 8.36 20.51
CA ILE A 180 -8.61 9.47 20.11
C ILE A 180 -9.33 10.79 20.43
N PRO A 181 -8.65 11.80 21.01
CA PRO A 181 -9.23 13.12 21.27
C PRO A 181 -9.82 13.79 20.03
N GLU A 182 -10.91 14.52 20.20
CA GLU A 182 -11.70 15.09 19.10
C GLU A 182 -10.94 16.14 18.28
N ASP A 183 -10.07 16.93 18.93
CA ASP A 183 -9.17 17.89 18.28
C ASP A 183 -8.20 17.19 17.30
N LYS A 184 -7.63 16.05 17.71
CA LYS A 184 -6.77 15.23 16.85
C LYS A 184 -7.53 14.63 15.67
N LEU A 185 -8.75 14.16 15.91
CA LEU A 185 -9.62 13.65 14.84
C LEU A 185 -9.99 14.74 13.84
N LYS A 186 -10.24 15.97 14.31
CA LYS A 186 -10.50 17.14 13.43
C LYS A 186 -9.28 17.47 12.58
N PHE A 187 -8.09 17.50 13.17
CA PHE A 187 -6.84 17.71 12.42
C PHE A 187 -6.66 16.64 11.33
N ILE A 188 -6.77 15.36 11.68
CA ILE A 188 -6.62 14.26 10.72
C ILE A 188 -7.68 14.37 9.60
N SER A 189 -8.95 14.59 9.95
CA SER A 189 -10.05 14.73 8.98
C SER A 189 -9.81 15.89 8.01
N TYR A 190 -9.36 17.03 8.52
CA TYR A 190 -9.01 18.18 7.70
C TYR A 190 -7.87 17.86 6.73
N GLU A 191 -6.80 17.24 7.22
CA GLU A 191 -5.63 16.88 6.41
C GLU A 191 -5.98 15.85 5.32
N LEU A 192 -6.82 14.85 5.63
CA LEU A 192 -7.28 13.85 4.67
C LEU A 192 -8.07 14.46 3.51
N LYS A 193 -8.89 15.49 3.79
CA LYS A 193 -9.75 16.15 2.80
C LYS A 193 -9.00 17.18 1.95
N ASN A 194 -8.06 17.90 2.57
CA ASN A 194 -7.45 19.08 1.95
C ASN A 194 -6.04 18.83 1.41
N ASN A 195 -5.28 17.87 1.96
CA ASN A 195 -3.90 17.65 1.59
C ASN A 195 -3.72 16.37 0.78
N LYS A 196 -3.39 16.54 -0.50
CA LYS A 196 -3.01 15.43 -1.38
C LYS A 196 -1.58 15.00 -1.07
N SER A 197 -1.31 13.70 -1.17
CA SER A 197 0.05 13.17 -1.07
C SER A 197 0.91 13.66 -2.23
N ILE A 198 2.17 14.00 -1.96
CA ILE A 198 3.15 14.55 -2.92
C ILE A 198 3.34 13.65 -4.17
N HIS A 199 3.16 12.33 -4.05
CA HIS A 199 3.42 11.36 -5.13
C HIS A 199 2.14 10.86 -5.84
N LYS A 200 1.11 11.70 -5.95
CA LYS A 200 -0.15 11.28 -6.59
C LYS A 200 0.08 11.09 -8.11
N THR A 201 0.03 9.84 -8.57
CA THR A 201 0.01 9.50 -10.00
C THR A 201 -1.40 9.42 -10.59
N GLN A 202 -2.42 9.49 -9.74
CA GLN A 202 -3.81 9.39 -10.17
C GLN A 202 -4.25 10.66 -10.92
N GLY A 203 -4.80 10.47 -12.11
CA GLY A 203 -5.31 11.52 -12.98
C GLY A 203 -4.27 12.13 -13.93
N SER A 204 -3.05 11.60 -13.96
CA SER A 204 -2.03 12.07 -14.92
C SER A 204 -2.28 11.50 -16.32
N ASN A 205 -1.82 12.20 -17.36
CA ASN A 205 -1.96 11.74 -18.74
C ASN A 205 -1.27 10.39 -18.95
N GLU A 206 -0.11 10.21 -18.33
CA GLU A 206 0.67 8.98 -18.35
C GLU A 206 -0.10 7.81 -17.74
N GLN A 207 -0.77 8.03 -16.60
CA GLN A 207 -1.59 7.00 -15.97
C GLN A 207 -2.74 6.57 -16.90
N LEU A 208 -3.40 7.53 -17.57
CA LEU A 208 -4.47 7.23 -18.52
C LEU A 208 -3.96 6.44 -19.73
N ILE A 209 -2.78 6.77 -20.24
CA ILE A 209 -2.13 6.03 -21.34
C ILE A 209 -1.81 4.60 -20.91
N VAL A 210 -1.18 4.42 -19.75
CA VAL A 210 -0.86 3.08 -19.20
C VAL A 210 -2.15 2.27 -19.00
N SER A 211 -3.20 2.90 -18.48
CA SER A 211 -4.50 2.25 -18.29
C SER A 211 -5.09 1.78 -19.61
N ARG A 212 -5.14 2.64 -20.64
CA ARG A 212 -5.67 2.29 -21.97
C ARG A 212 -4.88 1.14 -22.60
N ASN A 213 -3.56 1.22 -22.59
CA ASN A 213 -2.69 0.18 -23.16
C ASN A 213 -2.88 -1.18 -22.46
N LEU A 214 -3.14 -1.15 -21.15
CA LEU A 214 -3.39 -2.37 -20.38
C LEU A 214 -4.76 -2.97 -20.72
N TYR A 215 -5.82 -2.17 -20.67
CA TYR A 215 -7.20 -2.64 -20.91
C TYR A 215 -7.49 -2.98 -22.37
N SER A 216 -6.68 -2.51 -23.33
CA SER A 216 -6.80 -2.89 -24.74
C SER A 216 -6.19 -4.25 -25.06
N ASN A 217 -5.55 -4.93 -24.10
CA ASN A 217 -4.92 -6.23 -24.30
C ASN A 217 -5.39 -7.24 -23.24
N THR A 218 -6.36 -8.07 -23.64
CA THR A 218 -6.99 -9.09 -22.79
C THR A 218 -5.97 -10.09 -22.20
N SER A 219 -4.92 -10.45 -22.95
CA SER A 219 -3.86 -11.34 -22.48
C SER A 219 -3.05 -10.73 -21.33
N LEU A 220 -2.82 -9.42 -21.33
CA LEU A 220 -2.15 -8.73 -20.22
C LEU A 220 -3.04 -8.66 -18.98
N ILE A 221 -4.35 -8.46 -19.17
CA ILE A 221 -5.32 -8.51 -18.08
C ILE A 221 -5.37 -9.91 -17.46
N ASP A 222 -5.38 -10.98 -18.26
CA ASP A 222 -5.32 -12.36 -17.76
C ASP A 222 -4.05 -12.60 -16.93
N LEU A 223 -2.87 -12.20 -17.44
CA LEU A 223 -1.61 -12.34 -16.70
C LEU A 223 -1.62 -11.56 -15.38
N LEU A 224 -2.10 -10.31 -15.36
CA LEU A 224 -2.24 -9.55 -14.12
C LEU A 224 -3.24 -10.19 -13.16
N THR A 225 -4.33 -10.74 -13.68
CA THR A 225 -5.34 -11.44 -12.89
C THR A 225 -4.73 -12.66 -12.22
N ARG A 226 -3.87 -13.42 -12.91
CA ARG A 226 -3.11 -14.54 -12.33
C ARG A 226 -2.13 -14.08 -11.27
N ILE A 227 -1.36 -13.02 -11.54
CA ILE A 227 -0.40 -12.43 -10.59
C ILE A 227 -1.11 -12.04 -9.29
N TYR A 228 -2.26 -11.39 -9.39
CA TYR A 228 -3.00 -10.84 -8.25
C TYR A 228 -4.20 -11.67 -7.82
N TYR A 229 -4.32 -12.92 -8.27
CA TYR A 229 -5.51 -13.75 -8.03
C TYR A 229 -5.86 -13.82 -6.54
N GLU A 230 -4.87 -14.01 -5.68
CA GLU A 230 -5.08 -14.04 -4.24
C GLU A 230 -5.63 -12.73 -3.68
N ASP A 231 -5.25 -11.57 -4.22
CA ASP A 231 -5.80 -10.29 -3.76
C ASP A 231 -7.28 -10.16 -4.13
N PHE A 232 -7.67 -10.57 -5.35
CA PHE A 232 -9.08 -10.57 -5.77
C PHE A 232 -9.93 -11.41 -4.82
N ILE A 233 -9.50 -12.64 -4.54
CA ILE A 233 -10.24 -13.57 -3.69
C ILE A 233 -10.21 -13.14 -2.21
N ASN A 234 -9.05 -12.78 -1.66
CA ASN A 234 -8.93 -12.47 -0.24
C ASN A 234 -9.62 -11.18 0.16
N PHE A 235 -9.72 -10.22 -0.75
CA PHE A 235 -10.29 -8.90 -0.48
C PHE A 235 -11.64 -8.65 -1.17
N HIS A 236 -12.22 -9.69 -1.77
CA HIS A 236 -13.53 -9.66 -2.42
C HIS A 236 -13.61 -8.52 -3.45
N PHE A 237 -12.66 -8.50 -4.38
CA PHE A 237 -12.78 -7.70 -5.60
C PHE A 237 -13.32 -8.59 -6.71
N SER A 238 -14.13 -8.02 -7.60
CA SER A 238 -14.57 -8.72 -8.80
C SER A 238 -13.36 -9.04 -9.67
N LEU A 239 -13.32 -10.26 -10.20
CA LEU A 239 -12.37 -10.60 -11.26
C LEU A 239 -12.70 -9.75 -12.50
N PRO A 240 -11.69 -9.32 -13.29
CA PRO A 240 -11.94 -8.68 -14.56
C PRO A 240 -12.76 -9.61 -15.47
N ASP A 241 -13.65 -9.02 -16.28
CA ASP A 241 -14.30 -9.76 -17.35
C ASP A 241 -13.30 -9.87 -18.52
N ILE A 242 -12.98 -11.10 -18.91
CA ILE A 242 -11.93 -11.42 -19.89
C ILE A 242 -12.59 -12.07 -21.15
N LEU A 243 -13.92 -11.96 -21.26
CA LEU A 243 -14.70 -12.48 -22.38
C LEU A 243 -14.54 -11.66 -23.67
#